data_AF-A0A4Z2CH77-F1
#
_entry.id   AF-A0A4Z2CH77-F1
#
_cell.length_a   1.000
_cell.length_b   1.000
_cell.length_c   1.000
_cell.angle_alpha   90.00
_cell.angle_beta   90.00
_cell.angle_gamma   90.00
#
_symmetry.space_group_name_H-M   'P 1'
#
loop_
_entity.id
_entity.type
_entity.pdbx_description
1 polymer ?
#
loop_
_entity_poly.entity_id
_entity_poly.type
_entity_poly.pdbx_seq_one_letter_code
_entity_poly.pdbx_strand_id
1 'polypeptide(L)'
;MALSLSRLRFLGPICVAVLSVVVAIVGLKCAMPDLLHLLPASLGVCSLAGMALIWRDIRSKVKGETRTVASLFSQYVAVKAVGWLGKRQRGKLESDTLNVKRVQEETLQKRLRKAANTGYGKKYDFRSITDSNVFRARHPITTYEHYRDLISCIAAGEEGVIIAEKPQILAMTSGTSGASAMLLSTKDTTSDFFLQGVSVCLDIMRLSFPETDSLQRTAKFFYTPTFRQSEAGIPIGPNSSTPASSRHMLNLYTTPAPAFEVLSEKDTLYLHLLFALKDPTVGILEANFASTIFYAFSALQDRWQELVKDIELGTVSSALALEPTLRSRLEALMKPDPKRASQICAHFQKGSRGIAKRLWPRLHLVLAVDSGSNQIYGEMLRENYCLGVPFYSPFYAATEGAEQTLSALSSVDVLRIPS
;
A
#
# COMPACT_ATOMS: atom_id res chain seq x y z
N MET A 1 -15.01 24.67 -27.36
CA MET A 1 -15.89 25.07 -26.24
C MET A 1 -16.65 23.84 -25.77
N ALA A 2 -16.04 23.02 -24.91
CA ALA A 2 -16.60 21.77 -24.40
C ALA A 2 -16.58 21.82 -22.87
N LEU A 3 -17.70 22.25 -22.29
CA LEU A 3 -17.89 22.20 -20.84
C LEU A 3 -17.93 20.74 -20.41
N SER A 4 -16.99 20.40 -19.52
CA SER A 4 -16.72 19.06 -19.03
C SER A 4 -17.93 18.41 -18.34
N LEU A 5 -18.33 17.24 -18.87
CA LEU A 5 -19.26 16.26 -18.27
C LEU A 5 -18.85 15.79 -16.85
N SER A 6 -17.69 16.22 -16.33
CA SER A 6 -17.26 15.91 -14.95
C SER A 6 -18.01 16.71 -13.87
N ARG A 7 -18.59 17.86 -14.19
CA ARG A 7 -19.41 18.64 -13.24
C ARG A 7 -20.78 17.99 -12.96
N LEU A 8 -21.30 17.17 -13.88
CA LEU A 8 -22.62 16.53 -13.70
C LEU A 8 -22.64 15.37 -12.68
N ARG A 9 -21.51 14.69 -12.42
CA ARG A 9 -21.49 13.57 -11.46
C ARG A 9 -21.53 14.00 -9.99
N PHE A 10 -21.13 15.23 -9.68
CA PHE A 10 -21.27 15.83 -8.34
C PHE A 10 -22.62 16.50 -8.11
N LEU A 11 -23.29 16.89 -9.20
CA LEU A 11 -24.66 17.36 -9.13
C LEU A 11 -25.62 16.22 -8.79
N GLY A 12 -25.32 14.94 -9.06
CA GLY A 12 -26.24 13.84 -8.71
C GLY A 12 -26.66 13.81 -7.22
N PRO A 13 -25.73 13.67 -6.26
CA PRO A 13 -26.08 13.62 -4.83
C PRO A 13 -26.53 14.97 -4.25
N ILE A 14 -25.95 16.08 -4.73
CA ILE A 14 -26.32 17.44 -4.30
C ILE A 14 -27.69 17.80 -4.85
N CYS A 15 -28.00 17.47 -6.11
CA CYS A 15 -29.33 17.61 -6.69
C CYS A 15 -30.30 16.65 -6.02
N VAL A 16 -29.94 15.41 -5.64
CA VAL A 16 -30.84 14.55 -4.87
C VAL A 16 -31.12 15.16 -3.49
N ALA A 17 -30.13 15.70 -2.80
CA ALA A 17 -30.35 16.38 -1.51
C ALA A 17 -31.17 17.67 -1.66
N VAL A 18 -30.88 18.50 -2.67
CA VAL A 18 -31.63 19.73 -2.97
C VAL A 18 -33.04 19.40 -3.45
N LEU A 19 -33.23 18.38 -4.30
CA LEU A 19 -34.52 17.90 -4.77
C LEU A 19 -35.32 17.28 -3.62
N SER A 20 -34.68 16.60 -2.66
CA SER A 20 -35.34 16.08 -1.45
C SER A 20 -35.81 17.21 -0.54
N VAL A 21 -35.00 18.26 -0.39
CA VAL A 21 -35.38 19.48 0.34
C VAL A 21 -36.47 20.25 -0.40
N VAL A 22 -36.40 20.36 -1.72
CA VAL A 22 -37.43 21.01 -2.55
C VAL A 22 -38.73 20.20 -2.53
N VAL A 23 -38.68 18.87 -2.60
CA VAL A 23 -39.84 17.98 -2.45
C VAL A 23 -40.44 18.07 -1.05
N ALA A 24 -39.63 18.25 0.00
CA ALA A 24 -40.12 18.53 1.34
C ALA A 24 -40.80 19.91 1.44
N ILE A 25 -40.23 20.95 0.83
CA ILE A 25 -40.80 22.31 0.78
C ILE A 25 -42.07 22.37 -0.09
N VAL A 26 -42.13 21.61 -1.18
CA VAL A 26 -43.31 21.52 -2.07
C VAL A 26 -44.38 20.59 -1.47
N GLY A 27 -43.99 19.53 -0.76
CA GLY A 27 -44.87 18.64 0.00
C GLY A 27 -45.63 19.37 1.11
N LEU A 28 -45.05 20.44 1.67
CA LEU A 28 -45.73 21.38 2.58
C LEU A 28 -47.02 22.00 2.00
N LYS A 29 -47.22 21.98 0.67
CA LYS A 29 -48.43 22.52 0.01
C LYS A 29 -49.54 21.50 -0.25
N CYS A 30 -49.29 20.20 -0.10
CA CYS A 30 -50.29 19.16 -0.37
C CYS A 30 -50.64 18.39 0.91
N ALA A 31 -51.92 18.45 1.30
CA ALA A 31 -52.46 17.78 2.47
C ALA A 31 -52.23 16.25 2.39
N MET A 32 -51.24 15.77 3.14
CA MET A 32 -51.01 14.37 3.48
C MET A 32 -50.71 14.32 4.99
N PRO A 33 -51.00 13.19 5.68
CA PRO A 33 -50.94 13.12 7.14
C PRO A 33 -49.53 13.47 7.68
N ASP A 34 -49.51 14.28 8.75
CA ASP A 34 -48.35 15.04 9.26
C ASP A 34 -47.06 14.23 9.52
N LEU A 35 -47.15 12.92 9.72
CA LEU A 35 -46.00 12.07 10.03
C LEU A 35 -45.13 11.73 8.81
N LEU A 36 -45.70 11.71 7.59
CA LEU A 36 -44.96 11.32 6.38
C LEU A 36 -44.13 12.48 5.77
N HIS A 37 -44.47 13.74 6.06
CA HIS A 37 -43.76 14.92 5.57
C HIS A 37 -42.40 15.15 6.24
N LEU A 38 -42.26 14.65 7.48
CA LEU A 38 -41.02 14.78 8.24
C LEU A 38 -39.96 13.79 7.79
N LEU A 39 -40.30 12.69 7.11
CA LEU A 39 -39.35 11.64 6.70
C LEU A 39 -38.37 12.11 5.60
N PRO A 40 -38.79 12.72 4.48
CA PRO A 40 -37.85 13.21 3.46
C PRO A 40 -37.02 14.41 3.94
N ALA A 41 -37.63 15.31 4.72
CA ALA A 41 -36.95 16.45 5.31
C ALA A 41 -35.90 16.01 6.34
N SER A 42 -36.24 15.09 7.23
CA SER A 42 -35.31 14.53 8.22
C SER A 42 -34.19 13.73 7.56
N LEU A 43 -34.47 12.93 6.52
CA LEU A 43 -33.45 12.24 5.74
C LEU A 43 -32.51 13.23 5.03
N GLY A 44 -33.05 14.33 4.48
CA GLY A 44 -32.26 15.39 3.84
C GLY A 44 -31.34 16.12 4.84
N VAL A 45 -31.88 16.51 6.00
CA VAL A 45 -31.12 17.16 7.08
C VAL A 45 -30.05 16.21 7.65
N CYS A 46 -30.39 14.95 7.91
CA CYS A 46 -29.44 13.94 8.37
C CYS A 46 -28.31 13.70 7.36
N SER A 47 -28.62 13.70 6.05
CA SER A 47 -27.63 13.56 4.98
C SER A 47 -26.68 14.77 4.91
N LEU A 48 -27.21 15.99 5.01
CA LEU A 48 -26.40 17.21 5.03
C LEU A 48 -25.54 17.31 6.29
N ALA A 49 -26.09 16.98 7.45
CA ALA A 49 -25.35 16.91 8.71
C ALA A 49 -24.23 15.87 8.64
N GLY A 50 -24.52 14.67 8.10
CA GLY A 50 -23.52 13.64 7.86
C GLY A 50 -22.39 14.10 6.95
N MET A 51 -22.73 14.74 5.82
CA MET A 51 -21.72 15.30 4.90
C MET A 51 -20.89 16.42 5.54
N ALA A 52 -21.51 17.27 6.37
CA ALA A 52 -20.81 18.32 7.10
C ALA A 52 -19.82 17.74 8.12
N LEU A 53 -20.22 16.67 8.84
CA LEU A 53 -19.35 15.97 9.79
C LEU A 53 -18.18 15.27 9.09
N ILE A 54 -18.44 14.58 7.97
CA ILE A 54 -17.39 13.96 7.15
C ILE A 54 -16.42 15.02 6.64
N TRP A 55 -16.93 16.13 6.14
CA TRP A 55 -16.10 17.21 5.63
C TRP A 55 -15.28 17.89 6.73
N ARG A 56 -15.85 18.05 7.92
CA ARG A 56 -15.13 18.52 9.11
C ARG A 56 -13.99 17.57 9.48
N ASP A 57 -14.22 16.25 9.47
CA ASP A 57 -13.18 15.25 9.74
C ASP A 57 -12.07 15.30 8.68
N ILE A 58 -12.43 15.30 7.39
CA ILE A 58 -11.48 15.44 6.27
C ILE A 58 -10.63 16.71 6.43
N ARG A 59 -11.25 17.86 6.69
CA ARG A 59 -10.52 19.13 6.89
C ARG A 59 -9.57 19.09 8.07
N SER A 60 -9.93 18.38 9.14
CA SER A 60 -9.05 18.23 10.31
C SER A 60 -7.78 17.41 9.99
N LYS A 61 -7.88 16.50 9.02
CA LYS A 61 -6.84 15.55 8.59
C LYS A 61 -5.99 16.02 7.41
N VAL A 62 -6.39 17.11 6.74
CA VAL A 62 -5.66 17.71 5.62
C VAL A 62 -5.08 19.03 6.07
N LYS A 63 -3.75 19.09 6.19
CA LYS A 63 -3.04 20.34 6.47
C LYS A 63 -2.15 20.68 5.29
N GLY A 64 -2.34 21.87 4.71
CA GLY A 64 -1.44 22.45 3.70
C GLY A 64 -1.41 21.79 2.33
N GLU A 65 -2.36 20.90 1.99
CA GLU A 65 -2.41 20.24 0.68
C GLU A 65 -3.30 20.99 -0.34
N THR A 66 -2.86 21.02 -1.60
CA THR A 66 -3.64 21.49 -2.74
C THR A 66 -4.22 20.30 -3.52
N ARG A 67 -5.24 19.64 -2.96
CA ARG A 67 -5.89 18.49 -3.60
C ARG A 67 -7.35 18.75 -3.91
N THR A 68 -7.85 18.05 -4.93
CA THR A 68 -9.27 18.12 -5.28
C THR A 68 -10.11 17.45 -4.20
N VAL A 69 -11.31 18.02 -3.94
CA VAL A 69 -12.29 17.47 -2.99
C VAL A 69 -12.58 16.00 -3.27
N ALA A 70 -12.71 15.63 -4.55
CA ALA A 70 -12.94 14.26 -4.97
C ALA A 70 -11.81 13.29 -4.58
N SER A 71 -10.55 13.73 -4.72
CA SER A 71 -9.38 12.91 -4.35
C SER A 71 -9.33 12.69 -2.84
N LEU A 72 -9.56 13.75 -2.05
CA LEU A 72 -9.59 13.68 -0.58
C LEU A 72 -10.73 12.79 -0.07
N PHE A 73 -11.93 12.96 -0.61
CA PHE A 73 -13.07 12.12 -0.25
C PHE A 73 -12.83 10.65 -0.60
N SER A 74 -12.29 10.37 -1.78
CA SER A 74 -11.96 9.01 -2.20
C SER A 74 -10.91 8.36 -1.29
N GLN A 75 -9.86 9.08 -0.93
CA GLN A 75 -8.85 8.61 0.02
C GLN A 75 -9.47 8.36 1.40
N TYR A 76 -10.29 9.29 1.89
CA TYR A 76 -10.96 9.17 3.18
C TYR A 76 -11.82 7.91 3.27
N VAL A 77 -12.66 7.66 2.26
CA VAL A 77 -13.50 6.45 2.20
C VAL A 77 -12.64 5.18 2.19
N ALA A 78 -11.58 5.15 1.37
CA ALA A 78 -10.66 4.01 1.33
C ALA A 78 -9.98 3.76 2.69
N VAL A 79 -9.49 4.82 3.34
CA VAL A 79 -8.85 4.78 4.66
C VAL A 79 -9.81 4.23 5.72
N LYS A 80 -11.08 4.66 5.73
CA LYS A 80 -12.09 4.17 6.68
C LYS A 80 -12.50 2.72 6.38
N ALA A 81 -12.69 2.36 5.12
CA ALA A 81 -13.04 0.99 4.72
C ALA A 81 -11.95 -0.02 5.08
N VAL A 82 -10.68 0.30 4.77
CA VAL A 82 -9.53 -0.53 5.14
C VAL A 82 -9.35 -0.57 6.66
N GLY A 83 -9.59 0.54 7.38
CA GLY A 83 -9.53 0.56 8.84
C GLY A 83 -10.59 -0.36 9.50
N TRP A 84 -11.84 -0.33 9.02
CA TRP A 84 -12.86 -1.27 9.50
C TRP A 84 -12.50 -2.73 9.21
N LEU A 85 -12.00 -3.01 8.01
CA LEU A 85 -11.55 -4.34 7.63
C LEU A 85 -10.38 -4.81 8.50
N GLY A 86 -9.39 -3.95 8.71
CA GLY A 86 -8.23 -4.20 9.56
C GLY A 86 -8.61 -4.53 10.99
N LYS A 87 -9.51 -3.72 11.60
CA LYS A 87 -10.06 -4.00 12.94
C LYS A 87 -10.73 -5.37 13.01
N ARG A 88 -11.54 -5.72 12.01
CA ARG A 88 -12.21 -7.02 11.93
C ARG A 88 -11.20 -8.17 11.81
N GLN A 89 -10.20 -8.04 10.95
CA GLN A 89 -9.18 -9.08 10.73
C GLN A 89 -8.24 -9.22 11.93
N ARG A 90 -7.91 -8.12 12.61
CA ARG A 90 -7.15 -8.16 13.86
C ARG A 90 -7.92 -8.86 14.97
N GLY A 91 -9.21 -8.56 15.15
CA GLY A 91 -10.05 -9.27 16.12
C GLY A 91 -10.15 -10.78 15.83
N LYS A 92 -10.19 -11.16 14.54
CA LYS A 92 -10.08 -12.57 14.15
C LYS A 92 -8.71 -13.15 14.53
N LEU A 93 -7.62 -12.46 14.21
CA LEU A 93 -6.26 -12.90 14.55
C LEU A 93 -6.10 -13.10 16.07
N GLU A 94 -6.56 -12.14 16.87
CA GLU A 94 -6.57 -12.22 18.34
C GLU A 94 -7.38 -13.42 18.85
N SER A 95 -8.50 -13.76 18.20
CA SER A 95 -9.25 -14.97 18.54
C SER A 95 -8.53 -16.25 18.12
N ASP A 96 -7.85 -16.23 16.97
CA ASP A 96 -7.15 -17.38 16.42
C ASP A 96 -5.90 -17.71 17.28
N THR A 97 -5.24 -16.70 17.86
CA THR A 97 -4.09 -16.90 18.77
C THR A 97 -4.46 -17.54 20.10
N LEU A 98 -5.73 -17.50 20.52
CA LEU A 98 -6.19 -18.21 21.73
C LEU A 98 -6.24 -19.74 21.56
N ASN A 99 -6.33 -20.24 20.33
CA ASN A 99 -6.34 -21.67 20.04
C ASN A 99 -5.60 -21.99 18.73
N VAL A 100 -4.30 -21.69 18.72
CA VAL A 100 -3.42 -21.86 17.55
C VAL A 100 -3.44 -23.29 17.00
N LYS A 101 -3.44 -24.29 17.88
CA LYS A 101 -3.41 -25.71 17.46
C LYS A 101 -4.63 -26.06 16.61
N ARG A 102 -5.84 -25.67 17.05
CA ARG A 102 -7.07 -25.89 16.29
C ARG A 102 -7.02 -25.18 14.94
N VAL A 103 -6.61 -23.91 14.92
CA VAL A 103 -6.56 -23.09 13.69
C VAL A 103 -5.56 -23.65 12.68
N GLN A 104 -4.40 -24.11 13.14
CA GLN A 104 -3.40 -24.75 12.27
C GLN A 104 -3.90 -26.08 11.71
N GLU A 105 -4.59 -26.89 12.52
CA GLU A 105 -5.19 -28.15 12.07
C GLU A 105 -6.28 -27.91 11.01
N GLU A 106 -7.17 -26.95 11.24
CA GLU A 106 -8.19 -26.53 10.26
C GLU A 106 -7.57 -26.00 8.95
N THR A 107 -6.50 -25.21 9.07
CA THR A 107 -5.78 -24.67 7.93
C THR A 107 -5.13 -25.77 7.10
N LEU A 108 -4.46 -26.73 7.75
CA LEU A 108 -3.90 -27.91 7.10
C LEU A 108 -4.99 -28.70 6.37
N GLN A 109 -6.07 -29.04 7.08
CA GLN A 109 -7.19 -29.79 6.52
C GLN A 109 -7.82 -29.09 5.30
N LYS A 110 -8.02 -27.77 5.38
CA LYS A 110 -8.53 -26.98 4.25
C LYS A 110 -7.60 -27.08 3.03
N ARG A 111 -6.28 -26.95 3.23
CA ARG A 111 -5.29 -27.01 2.15
C ARG A 111 -5.23 -28.41 1.52
N LEU A 112 -5.19 -29.46 2.34
CA LEU A 112 -5.17 -30.85 1.88
C LEU A 112 -6.41 -31.20 1.05
N ARG A 113 -7.60 -30.85 1.54
CA ARG A 113 -8.87 -31.09 0.80
C ARG A 113 -8.88 -30.35 -0.53
N LYS A 114 -8.43 -29.10 -0.57
CA LYS A 114 -8.36 -28.31 -1.82
C LYS A 114 -7.40 -28.94 -2.84
N ALA A 115 -6.27 -29.48 -2.38
CA ALA A 115 -5.26 -30.09 -3.24
C ALA A 115 -5.49 -31.59 -3.52
N ALA A 116 -6.50 -32.22 -2.90
CA ALA A 116 -6.63 -33.67 -2.86
C ALA A 116 -6.78 -34.36 -4.23
N ASN A 117 -7.28 -33.65 -5.24
CA ASN A 117 -7.50 -34.19 -6.59
C ASN A 117 -6.36 -33.93 -7.56
N THR A 118 -5.34 -33.18 -7.12
CA THR A 118 -4.15 -32.88 -7.93
C THR A 118 -3.25 -34.10 -8.05
N GLY A 119 -2.33 -34.12 -9.03
CA GLY A 119 -1.32 -35.16 -9.16
C GLY A 119 -0.51 -35.33 -7.88
N TYR A 120 -0.09 -34.21 -7.27
CA TYR A 120 0.62 -34.19 -6.00
C TYR A 120 -0.23 -34.71 -4.84
N GLY A 121 -1.49 -34.29 -4.75
CA GLY A 121 -2.41 -34.74 -3.71
C GLY A 121 -2.76 -36.22 -3.79
N LYS A 122 -2.86 -36.77 -5.01
CA LYS A 122 -3.03 -38.21 -5.24
C LYS A 122 -1.77 -39.00 -4.87
N LYS A 123 -0.58 -38.50 -5.24
CA LYS A 123 0.72 -39.13 -4.92
C LYS A 123 0.89 -39.37 -3.42
N TYR A 124 0.45 -38.43 -2.59
CA TYR A 124 0.54 -38.53 -1.13
C TYR A 124 -0.81 -38.82 -0.45
N ASP A 125 -1.81 -39.30 -1.20
CA ASP A 125 -3.16 -39.62 -0.71
C ASP A 125 -3.70 -38.60 0.33
N PHE A 126 -3.78 -37.33 -0.06
CA PHE A 126 -4.24 -36.25 0.81
C PHE A 126 -5.68 -36.44 1.30
N ARG A 127 -6.50 -37.24 0.58
CA ARG A 127 -7.89 -37.51 0.95
C ARG A 127 -8.01 -38.26 2.27
N SER A 128 -7.09 -39.18 2.57
CA SER A 128 -7.14 -39.99 3.79
C SER A 128 -6.43 -39.36 4.99
N ILE A 129 -5.83 -38.18 4.83
CA ILE A 129 -5.12 -37.49 5.91
C ILE A 129 -6.14 -36.79 6.83
N THR A 130 -6.31 -37.31 8.04
CA THR A 130 -7.28 -36.80 9.04
C THR A 130 -6.72 -35.74 9.95
N ASP A 131 -5.39 -35.72 10.15
CA ASP A 131 -4.72 -34.82 11.06
C ASP A 131 -3.24 -34.60 10.71
N SER A 132 -2.61 -33.66 11.43
CA SER A 132 -1.20 -33.33 11.31
C SER A 132 -0.23 -34.47 11.64
N ASN A 133 -0.61 -35.50 12.42
CA ASN A 133 0.26 -36.66 12.65
C ASN A 133 0.30 -37.55 11.41
N VAL A 134 -0.86 -37.84 10.83
CA VAL A 134 -0.97 -38.61 9.58
C VAL A 134 -0.27 -37.87 8.44
N PHE A 135 -0.39 -36.55 8.37
CA PHE A 135 0.34 -35.73 7.39
C PHE A 135 1.85 -35.90 7.52
N ARG A 136 2.40 -35.71 8.72
CA ARG A 136 3.85 -35.82 8.99
C ARG A 136 4.41 -37.21 8.74
N ALA A 137 3.62 -38.26 8.97
CA ALA A 137 4.03 -39.63 8.67
C ALA A 137 4.07 -39.93 7.16
N ARG A 138 3.30 -39.18 6.35
CA ARG A 138 3.12 -39.45 4.92
C ARG A 138 3.91 -38.53 4.00
N HIS A 139 4.03 -37.27 4.38
CA HIS A 139 4.68 -36.25 3.56
C HIS A 139 6.07 -35.92 4.13
N PRO A 140 7.15 -36.11 3.35
CA PRO A 140 8.50 -35.83 3.82
C PRO A 140 8.75 -34.32 3.87
N ILE A 141 9.72 -33.90 4.68
CA ILE A 141 10.24 -32.53 4.60
C ILE A 141 10.99 -32.38 3.26
N THR A 142 10.68 -31.32 2.52
CA THR A 142 11.16 -31.10 1.14
C THR A 142 11.81 -29.73 0.97
N THR A 143 12.63 -29.59 -0.07
CA THR A 143 13.21 -28.32 -0.54
C THR A 143 12.63 -27.92 -1.89
N TYR A 144 13.01 -26.75 -2.42
CA TYR A 144 12.56 -26.28 -3.74
C TYR A 144 12.80 -27.30 -4.87
N GLU A 145 13.90 -28.07 -4.79
CA GLU A 145 14.23 -29.09 -5.81
C GLU A 145 13.13 -30.15 -5.96
N HIS A 146 12.39 -30.45 -4.88
CA HIS A 146 11.27 -31.37 -4.95
C HIS A 146 10.12 -30.88 -5.85
N TYR A 147 10.02 -29.56 -6.02
CA TYR A 147 8.92 -28.90 -6.73
C TYR A 147 9.34 -28.35 -8.10
N ARG A 148 10.64 -28.22 -8.38
CA ARG A 148 11.17 -27.58 -9.59
C ARG A 148 10.52 -28.10 -10.87
N ASP A 149 10.48 -29.41 -11.06
CA ASP A 149 9.95 -30.01 -12.29
C ASP A 149 8.43 -29.88 -12.36
N LEU A 150 7.74 -30.03 -11.22
CA LEU A 150 6.29 -29.85 -11.13
C LEU A 150 5.87 -28.41 -11.45
N ILE A 151 6.67 -27.42 -11.03
CA ILE A 151 6.43 -26.01 -11.33
C ILE A 151 6.73 -25.72 -12.80
N SER A 152 7.75 -26.37 -13.38
CA SER A 152 8.03 -26.31 -14.82
C SER A 152 6.86 -26.84 -15.65
N CYS A 153 6.26 -27.97 -15.25
CA CYS A 153 5.04 -28.48 -15.86
C CYS A 153 3.89 -27.47 -15.83
N ILE A 154 3.67 -26.82 -14.68
CA ILE A 154 2.63 -25.78 -14.54
C ILE A 154 2.94 -24.57 -15.42
N ALA A 155 4.22 -24.16 -15.51
CA ALA A 155 4.65 -23.06 -16.36
C ALA A 155 4.43 -23.35 -17.86
N ALA A 156 4.55 -24.62 -18.26
CA ALA A 156 4.24 -25.16 -19.59
C ALA A 156 2.72 -25.31 -19.85
N GLY A 157 1.88 -25.18 -18.81
CA GLY A 157 0.42 -25.16 -18.91
C GLY A 157 -0.27 -26.41 -18.41
N GLU A 158 0.45 -27.33 -17.78
CA GLU A 158 -0.13 -28.53 -17.18
C GLU A 158 -0.96 -28.15 -15.93
N GLU A 159 -2.22 -28.53 -15.92
CA GLU A 159 -3.17 -28.19 -14.86
C GLU A 159 -3.30 -29.32 -13.82
N GLY A 160 -3.66 -28.97 -12.58
CA GLY A 160 -3.91 -29.97 -11.55
C GLY A 160 -2.66 -30.71 -11.07
N VAL A 161 -1.46 -30.16 -11.28
CA VAL A 161 -0.18 -30.77 -10.87
C VAL A 161 0.00 -30.69 -9.34
N ILE A 162 0.19 -29.48 -8.79
CA ILE A 162 0.30 -29.21 -7.35
C ILE A 162 -0.97 -28.54 -6.80
N ILE A 163 -1.53 -27.60 -7.57
CA ILE A 163 -2.71 -26.82 -7.23
C ILE A 163 -3.83 -27.13 -8.22
N ALA A 164 -5.09 -27.03 -7.77
CA ALA A 164 -6.26 -27.30 -8.60
C ALA A 164 -6.64 -26.15 -9.54
N GLU A 165 -6.14 -24.94 -9.26
CA GLU A 165 -6.43 -23.72 -10.03
C GLU A 165 -5.21 -23.26 -10.83
N LYS A 166 -5.41 -22.39 -11.82
CA LYS A 166 -4.29 -21.72 -12.50
C LYS A 166 -3.68 -20.68 -11.56
N PRO A 167 -2.34 -20.64 -11.41
CA PRO A 167 -1.69 -19.60 -10.63
C PRO A 167 -1.92 -18.24 -11.29
N GLN A 168 -2.06 -17.19 -10.48
CA GLN A 168 -2.16 -15.81 -10.98
C GLN A 168 -0.79 -15.29 -11.43
N ILE A 169 0.26 -15.71 -10.73
CA ILE A 169 1.65 -15.36 -11.02
C ILE A 169 2.56 -16.48 -10.53
N LEU A 170 3.63 -16.71 -11.28
CA LEU A 170 4.78 -17.49 -10.87
C LEU A 170 5.77 -16.54 -10.19
N ALA A 171 5.69 -16.50 -8.86
CA ALA A 171 6.39 -15.55 -8.03
C ALA A 171 7.88 -15.93 -7.89
N MET A 172 8.77 -15.02 -8.24
CA MET A 172 10.22 -15.23 -8.12
C MET A 172 10.70 -14.90 -6.70
N THR A 173 11.56 -15.74 -6.12
CA THR A 173 12.28 -15.41 -4.89
C THR A 173 13.46 -14.49 -5.17
N SER A 174 13.77 -13.63 -4.20
CA SER A 174 14.83 -12.60 -4.32
C SER A 174 16.26 -13.15 -4.37
N GLY A 175 16.44 -14.47 -4.21
CA GLY A 175 17.71 -15.19 -4.40
C GLY A 175 18.94 -14.46 -3.85
N THR A 176 19.11 -14.39 -2.53
CA THR A 176 20.26 -13.68 -1.93
C THR A 176 21.56 -14.50 -1.97
N SER A 177 21.49 -15.81 -2.23
CA SER A 177 22.65 -16.71 -2.13
C SER A 177 22.64 -17.90 -3.11
N GLY A 178 21.70 -17.95 -4.06
CA GLY A 178 21.52 -19.08 -4.99
C GLY A 178 20.55 -18.77 -6.14
N ALA A 179 20.31 -19.75 -7.03
CA ALA A 179 19.38 -19.59 -8.15
C ALA A 179 17.97 -19.27 -7.63
N SER A 180 17.33 -18.22 -8.17
CA SER A 180 15.97 -17.83 -7.78
C SER A 180 14.98 -18.99 -7.98
N ALA A 181 14.15 -19.21 -6.97
CA ALA A 181 13.05 -20.16 -7.01
C ALA A 181 11.80 -19.49 -7.59
N MET A 182 10.98 -20.29 -8.25
CA MET A 182 9.70 -19.89 -8.82
C MET A 182 8.58 -20.54 -8.03
N LEU A 183 7.65 -19.77 -7.49
CA LEU A 183 6.62 -20.25 -6.57
C LEU A 183 5.23 -19.92 -7.09
N LEU A 184 4.25 -20.73 -6.70
CA LEU A 184 2.88 -20.58 -7.18
C LEU A 184 2.13 -19.59 -6.29
N SER A 185 1.68 -18.47 -6.85
CA SER A 185 0.77 -17.55 -6.17
C SER A 185 -0.63 -17.66 -6.77
N THR A 186 -1.64 -17.77 -5.91
CA THR A 186 -3.04 -17.89 -6.30
C THR A 186 -3.86 -16.71 -5.79
N LYS A 187 -5.14 -16.66 -6.19
CA LYS A 187 -6.07 -15.66 -5.69
C LYS A 187 -6.25 -15.75 -4.18
N ASP A 188 -6.27 -16.96 -3.63
CA ASP A 188 -6.41 -17.18 -2.20
C ASP A 188 -5.19 -16.67 -1.44
N THR A 189 -3.97 -16.97 -1.90
CA THR A 189 -2.75 -16.50 -1.23
C THR A 189 -2.64 -14.98 -1.25
N THR A 190 -2.99 -14.35 -2.38
CA THR A 190 -3.02 -12.89 -2.51
C THR A 190 -4.08 -12.26 -1.59
N SER A 191 -5.26 -12.87 -1.52
CA SER A 191 -6.35 -12.39 -0.67
C SER A 191 -6.02 -12.54 0.81
N ASP A 192 -5.45 -13.69 1.21
CA ASP A 192 -5.02 -13.94 2.59
C ASP A 192 -3.90 -12.99 3.01
N PHE A 193 -2.92 -12.72 2.14
CA PHE A 193 -1.86 -11.74 2.40
C PHE A 193 -2.43 -10.33 2.65
N PHE A 194 -3.38 -9.89 1.83
CA PHE A 194 -3.99 -8.58 2.02
C PHE A 194 -4.87 -8.53 3.28
N LEU A 195 -5.78 -9.49 3.45
CA LEU A 195 -6.75 -9.50 4.53
C LEU A 195 -6.06 -9.74 5.88
N GLN A 196 -5.26 -10.78 5.99
CA GLN A 196 -4.70 -11.22 7.27
C GLN A 196 -3.33 -10.59 7.56
N GLY A 197 -2.62 -10.09 6.54
CA GLY A 197 -1.37 -9.35 6.69
C GLY A 197 -1.60 -7.84 6.63
N VAL A 198 -1.74 -7.30 5.41
CA VAL A 198 -1.73 -5.85 5.16
C VAL A 198 -2.78 -5.09 5.98
N SER A 199 -4.02 -5.58 6.00
CA SER A 199 -5.10 -4.86 6.69
C SER A 199 -4.91 -4.83 8.23
N VAL A 200 -4.38 -5.91 8.81
CA VAL A 200 -4.06 -6.00 10.24
C VAL A 200 -2.92 -5.04 10.59
N CYS A 201 -1.83 -5.04 9.81
CA CYS A 201 -0.69 -4.15 10.06
C CYS A 201 -1.06 -2.68 9.92
N LEU A 202 -1.94 -2.32 8.96
CA LEU A 202 -2.44 -0.95 8.84
C LEU A 202 -3.31 -0.53 10.03
N ASP A 203 -4.09 -1.43 10.61
CA ASP A 203 -4.87 -1.14 11.83
C ASP A 203 -3.94 -0.94 13.03
N ILE A 204 -3.00 -1.85 13.25
CA ILE A 204 -2.00 -1.75 14.33
C ILE A 204 -1.16 -0.48 14.18
N MET A 205 -0.70 -0.16 12.97
CA MET A 205 0.06 1.06 12.69
C MET A 205 -0.69 2.31 13.17
N ARG A 206 -1.99 2.41 12.88
CA ARG A 206 -2.80 3.58 13.27
C ARG A 206 -3.03 3.67 14.77
N LEU A 207 -3.13 2.53 15.45
CA LEU A 207 -3.24 2.48 16.91
C LEU A 207 -1.91 2.86 17.59
N SER A 208 -0.78 2.36 17.07
CA SER A 208 0.55 2.62 17.60
C SER A 208 1.08 4.01 17.25
N PHE A 209 0.66 4.58 16.12
CA PHE A 209 1.09 5.89 15.63
C PHE A 209 -0.13 6.73 15.23
N PRO A 210 -0.89 7.28 16.20
CA PRO A 210 -2.13 8.02 15.92
C PRO A 210 -1.96 9.22 14.99
N GLU A 211 -0.77 9.83 14.92
CA GLU A 211 -0.49 10.93 13.97
C GLU A 211 -0.55 10.49 12.51
N THR A 212 -0.46 9.18 12.24
CA THR A 212 -0.67 8.62 10.89
C THR A 212 -2.14 8.65 10.45
N ASP A 213 -3.09 8.91 11.34
CA ASP A 213 -4.49 9.14 11.02
C ASP A 213 -4.72 10.53 10.39
N SER A 214 -3.99 10.77 9.31
CA SER A 214 -4.01 11.97 8.48
C SER A 214 -4.34 11.61 7.03
N LEU A 215 -4.63 12.61 6.21
CA LEU A 215 -4.83 12.44 4.76
C LEU A 215 -3.62 12.90 3.94
N GLN A 216 -2.48 13.11 4.61
CA GLN A 216 -1.22 13.47 3.98
C GLN A 216 -0.75 12.38 3.01
N ARG A 217 -0.03 12.78 1.98
CA ARG A 217 0.60 11.83 1.06
C ARG A 217 1.79 11.11 1.67
N THR A 218 2.06 9.94 1.11
CA THR A 218 3.23 9.11 1.40
C THR A 218 4.25 9.28 0.28
N ALA A 219 5.51 9.50 0.63
CA ALA A 219 6.61 9.40 -0.31
C ALA A 219 7.08 7.95 -0.35
N LYS A 220 6.59 7.21 -1.35
CA LYS A 220 6.93 5.80 -1.56
C LYS A 220 8.04 5.66 -2.58
N PHE A 221 9.15 5.03 -2.18
CA PHE A 221 10.25 4.67 -3.06
C PHE A 221 10.03 3.25 -3.58
N PHE A 222 9.65 3.15 -4.86
CA PHE A 222 9.21 1.89 -5.46
C PHE A 222 9.68 1.78 -6.91
N TYR A 223 10.38 0.69 -7.22
CA TYR A 223 10.86 0.42 -8.56
C TYR A 223 9.94 -0.58 -9.26
N THR A 224 9.44 -0.21 -10.44
CA THR A 224 8.54 -1.07 -11.22
C THR A 224 9.32 -2.28 -11.74
N PRO A 225 8.92 -3.51 -11.36
CA PRO A 225 9.63 -4.71 -11.81
C PRO A 225 9.27 -5.06 -13.25
N THR A 226 10.21 -5.70 -13.94
CA THR A 226 9.98 -6.30 -15.26
C THR A 226 9.37 -7.69 -15.09
N PHE A 227 8.25 -7.94 -15.75
CA PHE A 227 7.60 -9.24 -15.78
C PHE A 227 7.99 -10.03 -17.03
N ARG A 228 8.16 -11.33 -16.88
CA ARG A 228 8.27 -12.30 -17.98
C ARG A 228 6.96 -13.08 -18.08
N GLN A 229 6.84 -13.89 -19.13
CA GLN A 229 5.71 -14.80 -19.32
C GLN A 229 6.23 -16.23 -19.41
N SER A 230 5.48 -17.18 -18.83
CA SER A 230 5.71 -18.61 -19.07
C SER A 230 5.19 -19.02 -20.46
N GLU A 231 5.46 -20.26 -20.87
CA GLU A 231 4.94 -20.82 -22.13
C GLU A 231 3.39 -20.82 -22.16
N ALA A 232 2.77 -21.05 -21.01
CA ALA A 232 1.32 -20.97 -20.83
C ALA A 232 0.77 -19.52 -20.69
N GLY A 233 1.62 -18.50 -20.82
CA GLY A 233 1.23 -17.10 -20.65
C GLY A 233 0.95 -16.69 -19.20
N ILE A 234 1.53 -17.40 -18.23
CA ILE A 234 1.43 -17.03 -16.81
C ILE A 234 2.52 -15.99 -16.52
N PRO A 235 2.19 -14.84 -15.89
CA PRO A 235 3.20 -13.86 -15.51
C PRO A 235 4.25 -14.45 -14.57
N ILE A 236 5.52 -14.09 -14.77
CA ILE A 236 6.66 -14.46 -13.93
C ILE A 236 7.30 -13.17 -13.42
N GLY A 237 7.35 -12.99 -12.10
CA GLY A 237 7.88 -11.77 -11.48
C GLY A 237 7.72 -11.74 -9.97
N PRO A 238 7.97 -10.61 -9.30
CA PRO A 238 7.73 -10.50 -7.86
C PRO A 238 6.24 -10.51 -7.52
N ASN A 239 5.88 -11.03 -6.35
CA ASN A 239 4.48 -11.14 -5.88
C ASN A 239 3.93 -9.84 -5.24
N SER A 240 4.64 -8.72 -5.39
CA SER A 240 4.31 -7.45 -4.73
C SER A 240 3.37 -6.60 -5.58
N SER A 241 2.37 -5.98 -4.94
CA SER A 241 1.45 -5.07 -5.63
C SER A 241 2.12 -3.75 -6.00
N THR A 242 1.87 -3.26 -7.22
CA THR A 242 2.38 -1.96 -7.70
C THR A 242 1.42 -0.82 -7.36
N PRO A 243 1.90 0.38 -7.01
CA PRO A 243 1.07 1.57 -6.86
C PRO A 243 0.18 1.89 -8.08
N ALA A 244 0.68 1.60 -9.28
CA ALA A 244 -0.01 1.85 -10.54
C ALA A 244 -1.21 0.92 -10.79
N SER A 245 -1.37 -0.16 -10.02
CA SER A 245 -2.49 -1.10 -10.15
C SER A 245 -3.86 -0.49 -9.86
N SER A 246 -3.91 0.68 -9.20
CA SER A 246 -5.17 1.32 -8.78
C SER A 246 -5.07 2.84 -8.71
N ARG A 247 -6.07 3.53 -9.27
CA ARG A 247 -6.21 4.99 -9.15
C ARG A 247 -6.35 5.46 -7.70
N HIS A 248 -6.93 4.64 -6.82
CA HIS A 248 -7.04 4.97 -5.40
C HIS A 248 -5.68 4.96 -4.72
N MET A 249 -4.80 4.01 -5.07
CA MET A 249 -3.44 3.94 -4.55
C MET A 249 -2.58 5.10 -5.04
N LEU A 250 -2.68 5.48 -6.31
CA LEU A 250 -1.95 6.63 -6.85
C LEU A 250 -2.25 7.94 -6.12
N ASN A 251 -3.46 8.12 -5.61
CA ASN A 251 -3.82 9.28 -4.81
C ASN A 251 -3.13 9.30 -3.43
N LEU A 252 -2.62 8.18 -2.93
CA LEU A 252 -1.93 8.13 -1.63
C LEU A 252 -0.50 8.66 -1.70
N TYR A 253 0.11 8.64 -2.89
CA TYR A 253 1.54 8.88 -3.06
C TYR A 253 1.83 10.26 -3.65
N THR A 254 2.99 10.81 -3.31
CA THR A 254 3.51 12.06 -3.92
C THR A 254 3.87 11.86 -5.39
N THR A 255 4.34 10.66 -5.74
CA THR A 255 4.77 10.33 -7.10
C THR A 255 3.57 10.20 -8.04
N PRO A 256 3.57 10.90 -9.19
CA PRO A 256 2.45 10.86 -10.11
C PRO A 256 2.43 9.58 -10.94
N ALA A 257 1.25 9.23 -11.47
CA ALA A 257 1.05 8.01 -12.27
C ALA A 257 2.09 7.76 -13.38
N PRO A 258 2.45 8.75 -14.22
CA PRO A 258 3.40 8.52 -15.31
C PRO A 258 4.80 8.11 -14.81
N ALA A 259 5.22 8.54 -13.61
CA ALA A 259 6.54 8.19 -13.10
C ALA A 259 6.69 6.69 -12.79
N PHE A 260 5.59 5.96 -12.58
CA PHE A 260 5.62 4.50 -12.40
C PHE A 260 5.77 3.72 -13.72
N GLU A 261 5.70 4.41 -14.87
CA GLU A 261 5.97 3.82 -16.20
C GLU A 261 7.48 3.81 -16.53
N VAL A 262 8.31 4.51 -15.74
CA VAL A 262 9.77 4.55 -15.90
C VAL A 262 10.38 3.25 -15.35
N LEU A 263 11.20 2.59 -16.16
CA LEU A 263 11.85 1.31 -15.78
C LEU A 263 13.27 1.50 -15.22
N SER A 264 13.93 2.60 -15.54
CA SER A 264 15.24 2.96 -15.00
C SER A 264 15.10 3.29 -13.51
N GLU A 265 15.73 2.49 -12.64
CA GLU A 265 15.67 2.71 -11.18
C GLU A 265 16.24 4.08 -10.80
N LYS A 266 17.34 4.48 -11.45
CA LYS A 266 17.99 5.78 -11.23
C LYS A 266 17.06 6.95 -11.56
N ASP A 267 16.38 6.88 -12.71
CA ASP A 267 15.49 7.96 -13.16
C ASP A 267 14.19 7.97 -12.35
N THR A 268 13.71 6.79 -11.96
CA THR A 268 12.55 6.63 -11.08
C THR A 268 12.83 7.21 -9.69
N LEU A 269 14.00 6.94 -9.11
CA LEU A 269 14.42 7.52 -7.84
C LEU A 269 14.47 9.05 -7.90
N TYR A 270 15.01 9.61 -8.99
CA TYR A 270 15.00 11.05 -9.22
C TYR A 270 13.58 11.62 -9.17
N LEU A 271 12.64 11.00 -9.90
CA LEU A 271 11.25 11.44 -9.94
C LEU A 271 10.56 11.30 -8.57
N HIS A 272 10.79 10.21 -7.84
CA HIS A 272 10.29 10.05 -6.47
C HIS A 272 10.74 11.19 -5.56
N LEU A 273 12.05 11.50 -5.57
CA LEU A 273 12.61 12.58 -4.77
C LEU A 273 12.07 13.95 -5.19
N LEU A 274 12.03 14.23 -6.50
CA LEU A 274 11.52 15.49 -7.04
C LEU A 274 10.09 15.76 -6.58
N PHE A 275 9.17 14.80 -6.77
CA PHE A 275 7.78 14.96 -6.40
C PHE A 275 7.55 14.92 -4.88
N ALA A 276 8.35 14.17 -4.12
CA ALA A 276 8.32 14.22 -2.66
C ALA A 276 8.76 15.58 -2.11
N LEU A 277 9.83 16.18 -2.65
CA LEU A 277 10.32 17.49 -2.23
C LEU A 277 9.32 18.61 -2.53
N LYS A 278 8.61 18.52 -3.66
CA LYS A 278 7.54 19.47 -4.03
C LYS A 278 6.37 19.47 -3.06
N ASP A 279 6.11 18.35 -2.38
CA ASP A 279 5.04 18.25 -1.41
C ASP A 279 5.59 18.53 0.01
N PRO A 280 5.32 19.70 0.62
CA PRO A 280 5.80 20.00 1.98
C PRO A 280 5.04 19.23 3.06
N THR A 281 4.03 18.44 2.69
CA THR A 281 3.07 17.83 3.60
C THR A 281 3.26 16.33 3.79
N VAL A 282 4.31 15.73 3.21
CA VAL A 282 4.58 14.29 3.31
C VAL A 282 4.47 13.81 4.75
N GLY A 283 3.59 12.83 4.96
CA GLY A 283 3.29 12.26 6.27
C GLY A 283 4.06 10.99 6.58
N ILE A 284 4.41 10.22 5.55
CA ILE A 284 5.09 8.93 5.67
C ILE A 284 6.17 8.81 4.59
N LEU A 285 7.33 8.27 4.97
CA LEU A 285 8.30 7.73 4.02
C LEU A 285 8.10 6.22 3.96
N GLU A 286 7.93 5.66 2.76
CA GLU A 286 7.63 4.23 2.60
C GLU A 286 8.57 3.57 1.60
N ALA A 287 9.07 2.39 1.96
CA ALA A 287 9.68 1.42 1.04
C ALA A 287 9.54 0.01 1.63
N ASN A 288 9.80 -1.03 0.83
CA ASN A 288 9.80 -2.39 1.39
C ASN A 288 10.91 -2.58 2.43
N PHE A 289 12.09 -1.98 2.20
CA PHE A 289 13.27 -2.14 3.03
C PHE A 289 13.88 -0.79 3.39
N ALA A 290 14.46 -0.69 4.59
CA ALA A 290 15.11 0.52 5.09
C ALA A 290 16.29 0.94 4.20
N SER A 291 17.03 -0.01 3.63
CA SER A 291 18.10 0.25 2.65
C SER A 291 17.64 1.11 1.47
N THR A 292 16.44 0.87 0.94
CA THR A 292 15.89 1.68 -0.17
C THR A 292 15.72 3.15 0.22
N ILE A 293 15.21 3.41 1.43
CA ILE A 293 15.06 4.77 1.95
C ILE A 293 16.43 5.39 2.22
N PHE A 294 17.37 4.63 2.77
CA PHE A 294 18.74 5.08 3.00
C PHE A 294 19.42 5.52 1.70
N TYR A 295 19.38 4.70 0.64
CA TYR A 295 19.95 5.07 -0.65
C TYR A 295 19.21 6.24 -1.30
N ALA A 296 17.90 6.39 -1.08
CA ALA A 296 17.17 7.57 -1.51
C ALA A 296 17.69 8.85 -0.85
N PHE A 297 17.97 8.83 0.46
CA PHE A 297 18.58 9.97 1.15
C PHE A 297 20.03 10.22 0.75
N SER A 298 20.81 9.16 0.49
CA SER A 298 22.17 9.31 -0.05
C SER A 298 22.14 10.02 -1.40
N ALA A 299 21.31 9.55 -2.33
CA ALA A 299 21.14 10.18 -3.64
C ALA A 299 20.61 11.61 -3.54
N LEU A 300 19.70 11.86 -2.58
CA LEU A 300 19.20 13.19 -2.30
C LEU A 300 20.33 14.12 -1.81
N GLN A 301 21.21 13.64 -0.91
CA GLN A 301 22.34 14.42 -0.42
C GLN A 301 23.31 14.77 -1.55
N ASP A 302 23.50 13.88 -2.53
CA ASP A 302 24.42 14.11 -3.65
C ASP A 302 23.83 15.01 -4.75
N ARG A 303 22.50 15.02 -4.91
CA ARG A 303 21.82 15.65 -6.05
C ARG A 303 20.82 16.75 -5.68
N TRP A 304 20.80 17.21 -4.43
CA TRP A 304 19.76 18.17 -3.99
C TRP A 304 19.80 19.48 -4.79
N GLN A 305 20.97 19.95 -5.24
CA GLN A 305 21.07 21.19 -6.02
C GLN A 305 20.35 21.08 -7.38
N GLU A 306 20.49 19.93 -8.05
CA GLU A 306 19.78 19.64 -9.31
C GLU A 306 18.27 19.62 -9.07
N LEU A 307 17.84 18.88 -8.04
CA LEU A 307 16.42 18.77 -7.67
C LEU A 307 15.81 20.13 -7.30
N VAL A 308 16.55 20.96 -6.55
CA VAL A 308 16.11 22.31 -6.15
C VAL A 308 15.96 23.22 -7.36
N LYS A 309 16.91 23.19 -8.30
CA LYS A 309 16.84 23.96 -9.55
C LYS A 309 15.62 23.56 -10.39
N ASP A 310 15.34 22.27 -10.50
CA ASP A 310 14.17 21.77 -11.23
C ASP A 310 12.85 22.14 -10.55
N ILE A 311 12.80 22.21 -9.22
CA ILE A 311 11.65 22.72 -8.48
C ILE A 311 11.47 24.23 -8.73
N GLU A 312 12.56 24.99 -8.68
CA GLU A 312 12.56 26.44 -8.90
C GLU A 312 12.02 26.78 -10.29
N LEU A 313 12.55 26.12 -11.33
CA LEU A 313 12.20 26.37 -12.72
C LEU A 313 10.95 25.62 -13.20
N GLY A 314 10.48 24.64 -12.43
CA GLY A 314 9.35 23.79 -12.83
C GLY A 314 9.70 22.88 -14.02
N THR A 315 10.89 22.29 -14.02
CA THR A 315 11.40 21.44 -15.10
C THR A 315 11.69 20.02 -14.64
N VAL A 316 11.83 19.09 -15.58
CA VAL A 316 12.37 17.75 -15.32
C VAL A 316 13.71 17.63 -16.04
N SER A 317 14.76 17.28 -15.30
CA SER A 317 16.14 17.18 -15.79
C SER A 317 16.23 16.44 -17.14
N SER A 318 16.93 17.06 -18.07
CA SER A 318 17.16 16.52 -19.42
C SER A 318 18.09 15.30 -19.40
N ALA A 319 18.78 15.05 -18.29
CA ALA A 319 19.64 13.88 -18.10
C ALA A 319 18.87 12.56 -17.95
N LEU A 320 17.56 12.61 -17.65
CA LEU A 320 16.74 11.41 -17.55
C LEU A 320 16.45 10.86 -18.96
N ALA A 321 16.67 9.56 -19.14
CA ALA A 321 16.36 8.84 -20.37
C ALA A 321 14.86 8.49 -20.40
N LEU A 322 14.04 9.44 -20.86
CA LEU A 322 12.58 9.31 -20.92
C LEU A 322 12.07 9.36 -22.35
N GLU A 323 11.11 8.48 -22.66
CA GLU A 323 10.33 8.56 -23.90
C GLU A 323 9.68 9.95 -24.05
N PRO A 324 9.66 10.55 -25.26
CA PRO A 324 9.19 11.94 -25.44
C PRO A 324 7.77 12.20 -24.95
N THR A 325 6.86 11.24 -25.17
CA THR A 325 5.46 11.32 -24.75
C THR A 325 5.33 11.26 -23.22
N LEU A 326 6.14 10.42 -22.57
CA LEU A 326 6.19 10.29 -21.12
C LEU A 326 6.78 11.54 -20.48
N ARG A 327 7.88 12.06 -21.03
CA ARG A 327 8.51 13.33 -20.62
C ARG A 327 7.50 14.47 -20.64
N SER A 328 6.78 14.63 -21.75
CA SER A 328 5.76 15.68 -21.91
C SER A 328 4.66 15.59 -20.84
N ARG A 329 4.21 14.37 -20.49
CA ARG A 329 3.22 14.15 -19.42
C ARG A 329 3.76 14.50 -18.03
N LEU A 330 5.03 14.24 -17.75
CA LEU A 330 5.68 14.58 -16.47
C LEU A 330 5.92 16.08 -16.35
N GLU A 331 6.43 16.73 -17.40
CA GLU A 331 6.68 18.17 -17.44
C GLU A 331 5.37 18.97 -17.34
N ALA A 332 4.26 18.48 -17.89
CA ALA A 332 2.94 19.09 -17.71
C ALA A 332 2.45 19.13 -16.24
N LEU A 333 3.03 18.31 -15.35
CA LEU A 333 2.74 18.31 -13.91
C LEU A 333 3.68 19.26 -13.14
N MET A 334 4.69 19.80 -13.81
CA MET A 334 5.64 20.72 -13.21
C MET A 334 5.16 22.16 -13.29
N LYS A 335 5.47 22.93 -12.25
CA LYS A 335 5.19 24.36 -12.12
C LYS A 335 6.35 24.97 -11.34
N PRO A 336 6.87 26.14 -11.76
CA PRO A 336 7.91 26.85 -11.01
C PRO A 336 7.48 27.10 -9.57
N ASP A 337 8.34 26.76 -8.60
CA ASP A 337 8.14 27.03 -7.18
C ASP A 337 9.44 27.53 -6.51
N PRO A 338 9.86 28.77 -6.81
CA PRO A 338 11.09 29.35 -6.26
C PRO A 338 11.06 29.47 -4.73
N LYS A 339 9.87 29.60 -4.14
CA LYS A 339 9.69 29.66 -2.68
C LYS A 339 10.04 28.32 -2.05
N ARG A 340 9.50 27.22 -2.58
CA ARG A 340 9.83 25.87 -2.07
C ARG A 340 11.30 25.54 -2.30
N ALA A 341 11.84 25.87 -3.47
CA ALA A 341 13.26 25.69 -3.78
C ALA A 341 14.17 26.40 -2.75
N SER A 342 13.89 27.68 -2.46
CA SER A 342 14.64 28.45 -1.46
C SER A 342 14.58 27.84 -0.06
N GLN A 343 13.40 27.34 0.35
CA GLN A 343 13.24 26.65 1.64
C GLN A 343 14.10 25.38 1.72
N ILE A 344 14.05 24.55 0.67
CA ILE A 344 14.82 23.30 0.61
C ILE A 344 16.31 23.61 0.67
N CYS A 345 16.79 24.57 -0.12
CA CYS A 345 18.19 25.02 -0.10
C CYS A 345 18.65 25.42 1.31
N ALA A 346 17.86 26.25 2.00
CA ALA A 346 18.15 26.68 3.37
C ALA A 346 18.19 25.51 4.38
N HIS A 347 17.45 24.42 4.14
CA HIS A 347 17.52 23.22 4.97
C HIS A 347 18.79 22.40 4.74
N PHE A 348 19.24 22.27 3.49
CA PHE A 348 20.49 21.56 3.15
C PHE A 348 21.75 22.32 3.61
N GLN A 349 21.72 23.65 3.62
CA GLN A 349 22.81 24.47 4.17
C GLN A 349 23.08 24.21 5.66
N LYS A 350 22.09 23.67 6.40
CA LYS A 350 22.22 23.32 7.82
C LYS A 350 22.76 21.89 8.04
N GLY A 351 23.18 21.20 6.98
CA GLY A 351 23.64 19.80 7.00
C GLY A 351 22.50 18.79 6.83
N SER A 352 22.85 17.51 6.71
CA SER A 352 21.92 16.40 6.42
C SER A 352 21.33 15.72 7.67
N ARG A 353 21.95 15.88 8.84
CA ARG A 353 21.43 15.29 10.08
C ARG A 353 20.06 15.86 10.45
N GLY A 354 19.04 15.01 10.60
CA GLY A 354 17.64 15.35 10.87
C GLY A 354 16.91 16.03 9.72
N ILE A 355 17.44 15.92 8.49
CA ILE A 355 16.89 16.66 7.34
C ILE A 355 15.46 16.26 6.97
N ALA A 356 15.05 15.02 7.22
CA ALA A 356 13.72 14.54 6.85
C ALA A 356 12.61 15.39 7.47
N LYS A 357 12.66 15.65 8.79
CA LYS A 357 11.67 16.52 9.47
C LYS A 357 11.80 18.00 9.09
N ARG A 358 12.97 18.46 8.67
CA ARG A 358 13.12 19.83 8.15
C ARG A 358 12.43 19.99 6.80
N LEU A 359 12.63 19.04 5.89
CA LEU A 359 11.98 19.01 4.58
C LEU A 359 10.47 18.81 4.69
N TRP A 360 10.05 17.95 5.63
CA TRP A 360 8.67 17.56 5.86
C TRP A 360 8.33 17.63 7.37
N PRO A 361 7.91 18.82 7.87
CA PRO A 361 7.60 19.02 9.29
C PRO A 361 6.45 18.15 9.82
N ARG A 362 5.62 17.59 8.93
CA ARG A 362 4.54 16.67 9.26
C ARG A 362 4.85 15.21 8.95
N LEU A 363 6.14 14.88 8.80
CA LEU A 363 6.58 13.50 8.69
C LEU A 363 6.38 12.79 10.04
N HIS A 364 5.46 11.84 10.05
CA HIS A 364 5.01 11.12 11.24
C HIS A 364 5.64 9.74 11.36
N LEU A 365 6.01 9.09 10.25
CA LEU A 365 6.47 7.70 10.28
C LEU A 365 7.41 7.36 9.12
N VAL A 366 8.39 6.49 9.38
CA VAL A 366 9.08 5.71 8.36
C VAL A 366 8.51 4.29 8.34
N LEU A 367 7.92 3.89 7.22
CA LEU A 367 7.32 2.58 7.00
C LEU A 367 8.27 1.74 6.13
N ALA A 368 9.04 0.86 6.75
CA ALA A 368 9.96 -0.03 6.05
C ALA A 368 10.41 -1.19 6.95
N VAL A 369 10.77 -2.33 6.34
CA VAL A 369 11.46 -3.40 7.07
C VAL A 369 12.89 -2.97 7.39
N ASP A 370 13.18 -2.86 8.68
CA ASP A 370 14.43 -2.38 9.25
C ASP A 370 15.05 -3.40 10.24
N SER A 371 14.77 -4.69 10.04
CA SER A 371 15.33 -5.79 10.82
C SER A 371 16.16 -6.72 9.94
N GLY A 372 16.84 -7.70 10.55
CA GLY A 372 17.72 -8.63 9.83
C GLY A 372 18.85 -7.89 9.11
N SER A 373 19.08 -8.20 7.83
CA SER A 373 20.08 -7.51 7.00
C SER A 373 19.81 -6.03 6.77
N ASN A 374 18.60 -5.54 7.08
CA ASN A 374 18.23 -4.12 6.96
C ASN A 374 18.38 -3.31 8.24
N GLN A 375 18.79 -3.94 9.35
CA GLN A 375 18.94 -3.26 10.64
C GLN A 375 19.94 -2.10 10.58
N ILE A 376 21.12 -2.34 9.99
CA ILE A 376 22.16 -1.31 9.87
C ILE A 376 21.66 -0.05 9.13
N TYR A 377 20.88 -0.22 8.06
CA TYR A 377 20.32 0.90 7.32
C TYR A 377 19.24 1.64 8.13
N GLY A 378 18.44 0.90 8.92
CA GLY A 378 17.48 1.47 9.85
C GLY A 378 18.15 2.32 10.93
N GLU A 379 19.25 1.87 11.50
CA GLU A 379 20.05 2.61 12.49
C GLU A 379 20.67 3.86 11.85
N MET A 380 21.32 3.71 10.69
CA MET A 380 21.88 4.84 9.95
C MET A 380 20.84 5.91 9.60
N LEU A 381 19.62 5.51 9.23
CA LEU A 381 18.54 6.46 8.98
C LEU A 381 18.12 7.21 10.25
N ARG A 382 17.95 6.52 11.38
CA ARG A 382 17.55 7.14 12.66
C ARG A 382 18.58 8.13 13.16
N GLU A 383 19.87 7.80 13.05
CA GLU A 383 20.96 8.63 13.55
C GLU A 383 21.26 9.83 12.64
N ASN A 384 21.10 9.65 11.33
CA ASN A 384 21.42 10.66 10.33
C ASN A 384 20.16 11.39 9.85
N TYR A 385 19.44 10.88 8.85
CA TYR A 385 18.45 11.67 8.11
C TYR A 385 17.10 11.83 8.82
N CYS A 386 16.65 10.82 9.55
CA CYS A 386 15.30 10.65 10.11
C CYS A 386 15.25 10.87 11.63
N LEU A 387 16.14 11.71 12.17
CA LEU A 387 16.22 11.96 13.61
C LEU A 387 14.86 12.35 14.21
N GLY A 388 14.43 11.59 15.22
CA GLY A 388 13.17 11.79 15.93
C GLY A 388 11.90 11.39 15.15
N VAL A 389 12.03 10.68 14.03
CA VAL A 389 10.90 10.06 13.31
C VAL A 389 10.80 8.60 13.75
N PRO A 390 9.62 8.12 14.19
CA PRO A 390 9.44 6.71 14.52
C PRO A 390 9.48 5.83 13.27
N PHE A 391 9.79 4.55 13.47
CA PHE A 391 9.87 3.53 12.43
C PHE A 391 8.85 2.45 12.72
N TYR A 392 8.21 1.94 11.67
CA TYR A 392 7.32 0.79 11.74
C TYR A 392 7.72 -0.24 10.70
N SER A 393 7.96 -1.46 11.18
CA SER A 393 8.35 -2.63 10.39
C SER A 393 7.13 -3.55 10.29
N PRO A 394 6.35 -3.46 9.19
CA PRO A 394 4.99 -4.01 9.19
C PRO A 394 4.94 -5.53 8.96
N PHE A 395 5.90 -6.10 8.24
CA PHE A 395 5.80 -7.49 7.77
C PHE A 395 7.11 -8.26 7.97
N TYR A 396 6.96 -9.51 8.37
CA TYR A 396 7.93 -10.57 8.09
C TYR A 396 7.28 -11.50 7.07
N ALA A 397 7.78 -11.55 5.85
CA ALA A 397 7.14 -12.32 4.79
C ALA A 397 8.16 -12.84 3.79
N ALA A 398 7.88 -14.01 3.24
CA ALA A 398 8.63 -14.62 2.15
C ALA A 398 7.68 -14.94 0.99
N THR A 399 8.25 -15.27 -0.16
CA THR A 399 7.45 -15.62 -1.34
C THR A 399 6.73 -16.96 -1.14
N GLU A 400 7.31 -17.91 -0.39
CA GLU A 400 6.70 -19.20 -0.05
C GLU A 400 5.48 -19.07 0.88
N GLY A 401 5.44 -18.00 1.67
CA GLY A 401 4.38 -17.75 2.63
C GLY A 401 4.64 -16.47 3.44
N ALA A 402 3.55 -15.81 3.82
CA ALA A 402 3.60 -14.76 4.83
C ALA A 402 3.50 -15.40 6.21
N GLU A 403 4.59 -15.41 6.97
CA GLU A 403 4.52 -15.66 8.41
C GLU A 403 3.95 -14.42 9.09
N GLN A 404 2.75 -14.52 9.66
CA GLN A 404 2.09 -13.36 10.26
C GLN A 404 2.96 -12.71 11.35
N THR A 405 3.23 -11.41 11.17
CA THR A 405 3.46 -10.36 12.17
C THR A 405 4.22 -10.76 13.45
N LEU A 406 5.53 -10.96 13.35
CA LEU A 406 6.41 -11.13 14.53
C LEU A 406 7.32 -9.93 14.84
N SER A 407 7.54 -8.96 13.92
CA SER A 407 8.47 -7.85 14.22
C SER A 407 7.85 -6.64 14.92
N ALA A 408 6.51 -6.53 14.96
CA ALA A 408 5.84 -5.45 15.68
C ALA A 408 5.79 -5.65 17.21
N LEU A 409 6.14 -6.85 17.72
CA LEU A 409 6.25 -7.12 19.16
C LEU A 409 7.68 -7.03 19.67
N SER A 410 8.69 -7.33 18.84
CA SER A 410 10.11 -7.24 19.25
C SER A 410 10.69 -5.82 19.18
N SER A 411 9.98 -4.87 18.56
CA SER A 411 10.34 -3.44 18.60
C SER A 411 9.59 -2.66 19.70
N VAL A 412 8.79 -3.37 20.51
CA VAL A 412 8.05 -2.83 21.68
C VAL A 412 8.75 -3.17 23.01
N ASP A 413 10.03 -3.57 22.98
CA ASP A 413 10.87 -3.67 24.19
C ASP A 413 11.19 -2.28 24.83
N VAL A 414 10.51 -1.21 24.42
CA VAL A 414 10.66 0.15 24.99
C VAL A 414 9.35 0.75 25.52
N LEU A 415 8.23 0.04 25.51
CA LEU A 415 7.01 0.52 26.20
C LEU A 415 6.52 -0.52 27.20
N ARG A 416 7.12 -0.46 28.40
CA ARG A 416 6.42 -0.83 29.63
C ARG A 416 5.08 -0.09 29.65
N ILE A 417 4.00 -0.82 29.46
CA ILE A 417 2.66 -0.35 29.82
C ILE A 417 2.66 -0.37 31.36
N PRO A 418 2.56 0.77 32.06
CA PRO A 418 2.30 0.76 33.50
C PRO A 418 0.90 0.20 33.72
N SER A 419 0.79 -0.72 34.67
CA SER A 419 -0.46 -1.19 35.28
C SER A 419 -1.38 -0.05 35.71
#